data_AF-A0A820NX33-F1
#
_entry.id   AF-A0A820NX33-F1
#
_cell.length_a   1.000
_cell.length_b   1.000
_cell.length_c   1.000
_cell.angle_alpha   90.00
_cell.angle_beta   90.00
_cell.angle_gamma   90.00
#
_symmetry.space_group_name_H-M   'P 1'
#
loop_
_entity.id
_entity.type
_entity.pdbx_description
1 polymer ?
#
loop_
_entity_poly.entity_id
_entity_poly.type
_entity_poly.pdbx_seq_one_letter_code
_entity_poly.pdbx_strand_id
1 'polypeptide(L)'
;GNINDLTLDEAQLQLVEEIKKRTSVPIITVLVEGRPRIIRRIVDLSSAIVMMYLPGMEGGQALVDVLFGDYNPSGRLPITYPKYNHHLSTYDYKWTEVKSGNNIDVEVEFGHGLSYTTFSYSDLNVPSEINWNDQIIITLNVRNTGSRQGDHSIL
;
A
#
# COMPACT_ATOMS: atom_id res chain seq x y z
N GLY A 1 -16.01 18.99 1.67
CA GLY A 1 -15.11 17.86 1.36
C GLY A 1 -14.06 18.18 0.30
N ASN A 2 -14.25 19.21 -0.54
CA ASN A 2 -13.22 19.62 -1.50
C ASN A 2 -12.02 20.23 -0.77
N ILE A 3 -10.84 19.94 -1.31
CA ILE A 3 -9.54 20.38 -0.81
C ILE A 3 -8.66 20.71 -2.01
N ASN A 4 -7.75 21.66 -1.84
CA ASN A 4 -6.79 22.06 -2.88
C ASN A 4 -5.37 21.52 -2.62
N ASP A 5 -5.20 20.82 -1.50
CA ASP A 5 -3.91 20.31 -1.02
C ASP A 5 -4.13 18.93 -0.38
N LEU A 6 -3.43 17.91 -0.89
CA LEU A 6 -3.47 16.54 -0.34
C LEU A 6 -2.53 16.38 0.86
N THR A 7 -1.63 17.31 1.14
CA THR A 7 -0.69 17.26 2.27
C THR A 7 -1.40 17.16 3.59
N LEU A 8 -1.06 16.15 4.40
CA LEU A 8 -1.59 16.03 5.75
C LEU A 8 -1.41 17.35 6.51
N ASP A 9 -2.36 17.66 7.41
CA ASP A 9 -2.31 18.93 8.15
C ASP A 9 -0.95 19.11 8.84
N GLU A 10 -0.40 20.32 8.76
CA GLU A 10 0.95 20.62 9.24
C GLU A 10 1.11 20.26 10.73
N ALA A 11 0.08 20.44 11.54
CA ALA A 11 0.12 20.08 12.96
C ALA A 11 0.29 18.56 13.17
N GLN A 12 -0.28 17.73 12.30
CA GLN A 12 -0.14 16.27 12.36
C GLN A 12 1.26 15.82 11.91
N LEU A 13 1.80 16.45 10.87
CA LEU A 13 3.16 16.17 10.41
C LEU A 13 4.20 16.53 11.49
N GLN A 14 4.06 17.73 12.07
CA GLN A 14 4.92 18.19 13.16
C GLN A 14 4.81 17.31 14.40
N LEU A 15 3.63 16.79 14.72
CA LEU A 15 3.45 15.86 15.83
C LEU A 15 4.36 14.63 15.69
N VAL A 16 4.35 13.96 14.53
CA VAL A 16 5.18 12.77 14.31
C VAL A 16 6.67 13.12 14.32
N GLU A 17 7.05 14.24 13.71
CA GLU A 17 8.43 14.75 13.72
C GLU A 17 8.92 15.04 15.15
N GLU A 18 8.11 15.69 15.98
CA GLU A 18 8.44 16.01 17.37
C GLU A 18 8.49 14.77 18.27
N ILE A 19 7.57 13.81 18.08
CA ILE A 19 7.64 12.51 18.77
C ILE A 19 8.96 11.83 18.42
N LYS A 20 9.31 11.72 17.14
CA LYS A 20 10.54 11.05 16.70
C LYS A 20 11.82 11.70 17.25
N LYS A 21 11.83 13.03 17.42
CA LYS A 21 12.96 13.74 18.06
C LYS A 21 13.09 13.45 19.56
N ARG A 22 11.98 13.15 20.24
CA ARG A 22 11.90 13.00 21.70
C ARG A 22 11.99 11.56 22.18
N THR A 23 11.81 10.58 21.29
CA THR A 23 11.84 9.16 21.66
C THR A 23 12.61 8.30 20.66
N SER A 24 13.26 7.26 21.18
CA SER A 24 13.82 6.16 20.38
C SER A 24 12.84 4.99 20.20
N VAL A 25 11.65 5.06 20.81
CA VAL A 25 10.63 4.02 20.71
C VAL A 25 10.12 3.94 19.26
N PRO A 26 9.96 2.73 18.68
CA PRO A 26 9.36 2.55 17.37
C PRO A 26 7.97 3.19 17.26
N ILE A 27 7.72 3.91 16.17
CA ILE A 27 6.45 4.61 15.93
C ILE A 27 5.65 3.81 14.90
N ILE A 28 4.42 3.44 15.23
CA ILE A 28 3.46 2.90 14.27
C ILE A 28 2.46 4.01 13.94
N THR A 29 2.41 4.41 12.67
CA THR A 29 1.46 5.43 12.21
C THR A 29 0.23 4.74 11.63
N VAL A 30 -0.95 5.07 12.15
CA VAL A 30 -2.22 4.54 11.66
C VAL A 30 -2.94 5.63 10.88
N LEU A 31 -3.17 5.40 9.59
CA LEU A 31 -3.81 6.35 8.68
C LEU A 31 -5.30 6.03 8.56
N VAL A 32 -6.12 6.92 9.10
CA VAL A 32 -7.58 6.86 9.00
C VAL A 32 -8.04 8.03 8.13
N GLU A 33 -8.16 7.79 6.83
CA GLU A 33 -8.41 8.83 5.84
C GLU A 33 -9.23 8.32 4.65
N GLY A 34 -10.10 9.17 4.09
CA GLY A 34 -10.93 8.80 2.94
C GLY A 34 -10.26 9.00 1.57
N ARG A 35 -9.04 9.56 1.55
CA ARG A 35 -8.28 9.93 0.35
C ARG A 35 -6.79 9.85 0.69
N PRO A 36 -5.92 9.51 -0.27
CA PRO A 36 -4.50 9.41 0.01
C PRO A 36 -3.89 10.79 0.28
N ARG A 37 -3.51 11.05 1.54
CA ARG A 37 -2.84 12.30 1.92
C ARG A 37 -1.36 12.24 1.59
N ILE A 38 -0.71 13.38 1.30
CA ILE A 38 0.75 13.39 1.16
C ILE A 38 1.38 13.21 2.54
N ILE A 39 2.09 12.10 2.72
CA ILE A 39 2.69 11.66 3.99
C ILE A 39 4.22 11.52 3.92
N ARG A 40 4.86 11.86 2.79
CA ARG A 40 6.32 11.67 2.56
C ARG A 40 7.24 12.10 3.70
N ARG A 41 6.84 13.11 4.49
CA ARG A 41 7.62 13.63 5.64
C ARG A 41 7.67 12.67 6.83
N ILE A 42 6.67 11.80 6.96
CA ILE A 42 6.50 10.91 8.11
C ILE A 42 6.74 9.43 7.80
N VAL A 43 6.94 9.09 6.52
CA VAL A 43 7.18 7.69 6.08
C VAL A 43 8.44 7.14 6.74
N ASP A 44 9.58 7.81 6.55
CA ASP A 44 10.86 7.38 7.13
C ASP A 44 10.95 7.54 8.66
N LEU A 45 10.03 8.30 9.26
CA LEU A 45 9.96 8.48 10.71
C LEU A 45 9.18 7.36 11.40
N SER A 46 8.32 6.68 10.64
CA SER A 46 7.47 5.59 11.10
C SER A 46 8.17 4.24 10.92
N SER A 47 8.19 3.43 11.97
CA SER A 47 8.68 2.04 11.89
C SER A 47 7.70 1.12 11.16
N ALA A 48 6.41 1.46 11.19
CA ALA A 48 5.37 0.82 10.38
C ALA A 48 4.24 1.81 10.11
N ILE A 49 3.52 1.60 9.00
CA ILE A 49 2.33 2.37 8.65
C ILE A 49 1.17 1.38 8.39
N VAL A 50 0.03 1.63 9.00
CA VAL A 50 -1.20 0.86 8.79
C VAL A 50 -2.23 1.76 8.13
N MET A 51 -2.64 1.42 6.90
CA MET A 51 -3.70 2.13 6.19
C MET A 51 -5.06 1.51 6.52
N MET A 52 -5.93 2.29 7.17
CA MET A 52 -7.27 1.84 7.59
C MET A 52 -8.42 2.40 6.74
N TYR A 53 -8.14 3.42 5.92
CA TYR A 53 -9.17 4.20 5.24
C TYR A 53 -10.27 4.70 6.19
N LEU A 54 -11.54 4.38 5.91
CA LEU A 54 -12.70 4.67 6.76
C LEU A 54 -13.29 3.33 7.24
N PRO A 55 -12.76 2.75 8.33
CA PRO A 55 -12.97 1.34 8.67
C PRO A 55 -14.32 1.04 9.35
N GLY A 56 -15.25 2.00 9.38
CA GLY A 56 -16.56 1.83 9.99
C GLY A 56 -16.51 1.65 11.52
N MET A 57 -17.61 1.15 12.09
CA MET A 57 -17.81 1.06 13.55
C MET A 57 -16.84 0.09 14.23
N GLU A 58 -16.49 -1.01 13.56
CA GLU A 58 -15.61 -2.06 14.09
C GLU A 58 -14.13 -1.81 13.77
N GLY A 59 -13.79 -0.64 13.20
CA GLY A 59 -12.43 -0.33 12.81
C GLY A 59 -11.43 -0.35 13.97
N GLY A 60 -11.85 0.06 15.16
CA GLY A 60 -11.01 0.01 16.35
C GLY A 60 -10.60 -1.43 16.71
N GLN A 61 -11.55 -2.37 16.69
CA GLN A 61 -11.27 -3.77 16.97
C GLN A 61 -10.39 -4.38 15.87
N ALA A 62 -10.72 -4.13 14.59
CA ALA A 62 -9.92 -4.62 13.47
C ALA A 62 -8.45 -4.13 13.52
N LEU A 63 -8.23 -2.88 13.96
CA LEU A 63 -6.87 -2.36 14.16
C LEU A 63 -6.13 -3.11 15.27
N VAL A 64 -6.79 -3.35 16.40
CA VAL A 64 -6.18 -4.10 17.53
C VAL A 64 -5.79 -5.50 17.07
N ASP A 65 -6.69 -6.22 16.41
CA ASP A 65 -6.44 -7.57 15.92
C ASP A 65 -5.22 -7.61 14.99
N VAL A 66 -5.07 -6.61 14.11
CA VAL A 66 -3.89 -6.46 13.25
C VAL A 66 -2.64 -6.15 14.07
N LEU A 67 -2.65 -5.12 14.91
CA LEU A 67 -1.45 -4.67 15.65
C LEU A 67 -0.88 -5.74 16.58
N PHE A 68 -1.73 -6.58 17.17
CA PHE A 68 -1.30 -7.70 18.03
C PHE A 68 -1.09 -9.01 17.26
N GLY A 69 -1.46 -9.05 15.97
CA GLY A 69 -1.25 -10.19 15.09
C GLY A 69 -2.24 -11.34 15.28
N ASP A 70 -3.39 -11.06 15.92
CA ASP A 70 -4.55 -11.95 15.95
C ASP A 70 -5.17 -12.08 14.55
N TYR A 71 -5.03 -11.04 13.73
CA TYR A 71 -5.29 -11.06 12.30
C TYR A 71 -4.05 -10.67 11.50
N ASN A 72 -3.76 -11.40 10.43
CA ASN A 72 -2.67 -11.08 9.51
C ASN A 72 -3.19 -10.17 8.38
N PRO A 73 -2.68 -8.93 8.23
CA PRO A 73 -3.16 -8.01 7.21
C PRO A 73 -2.93 -8.59 5.80
N SER A 74 -3.96 -8.47 4.97
CA SER A 74 -3.99 -8.95 3.57
C SER A 74 -4.42 -7.88 2.57
N GLY A 75 -4.68 -6.65 3.04
CA GLY A 75 -5.10 -5.52 2.22
C GLY A 75 -4.05 -5.12 1.19
N ARG A 76 -4.51 -4.73 0.00
CA ARG A 76 -3.70 -4.27 -1.13
C ARG A 76 -4.21 -2.92 -1.57
N LEU A 77 -3.31 -1.99 -1.89
CA LEU A 77 -3.70 -0.65 -2.32
C LEU A 77 -4.51 -0.71 -3.62
N PRO A 78 -5.75 -0.20 -3.66
CA PRO A 78 -6.56 -0.15 -4.87
C PRO A 78 -6.20 1.05 -5.77
N ILE A 79 -5.25 1.88 -5.36
CA ILE A 79 -4.77 3.07 -6.07
C ILE A 79 -3.26 3.20 -5.86
N THR A 80 -2.59 3.91 -6.76
CA THR A 80 -1.22 4.39 -6.53
C THR A 80 -1.24 5.52 -5.49
N TYR A 81 -0.45 5.39 -4.43
CA TYR A 81 -0.36 6.38 -3.36
C TYR A 81 0.62 7.49 -3.75
N PRO A 82 0.19 8.75 -3.88
CA PRO A 82 1.00 9.86 -4.36
C PRO A 82 2.01 10.34 -3.31
N LYS A 83 3.19 10.72 -3.80
CA LYS A 83 4.26 11.33 -2.98
C LYS A 83 4.22 12.86 -2.98
N TYR A 84 3.64 13.48 -4.01
CA TYR A 84 3.52 14.93 -4.14
C TYR A 84 2.15 15.33 -4.69
N ASN A 85 1.66 16.51 -4.32
CA ASN A 85 0.39 17.06 -4.80
C ASN A 85 0.31 17.24 -6.32
N HIS A 86 1.44 17.59 -6.94
CA HIS A 86 1.50 17.97 -8.36
C HIS A 86 2.04 16.85 -9.25
N HIS A 87 2.18 15.65 -8.69
CA HIS A 87 2.73 14.49 -9.37
C HIS A 87 1.84 13.28 -9.10
N LEU A 88 0.64 13.34 -9.67
CA LEU A 88 -0.37 12.30 -9.53
C LEU A 88 -0.32 11.41 -10.77
N SER A 89 0.05 10.15 -10.57
CA SER A 89 0.09 9.14 -11.63
C SER A 89 -0.77 7.95 -11.23
N THR A 90 -1.54 7.41 -12.16
CA THR A 90 -2.26 6.15 -11.97
C THR A 90 -1.33 4.96 -12.24
N TYR A 91 -1.75 3.75 -11.86
CA TYR A 91 -0.94 2.55 -12.04
C TYR A 91 -0.84 2.09 -13.51
N ASP A 92 -1.76 2.54 -14.35
CA ASP A 92 -1.88 2.22 -15.77
C ASP A 92 -1.41 3.38 -16.67
N TYR A 93 -0.45 4.17 -16.16
CA TYR A 93 0.16 5.28 -16.88
C TYR A 93 0.73 4.82 -18.23
N LYS A 94 0.65 5.71 -19.22
CA LYS A 94 1.16 5.45 -20.56
C LYS A 94 2.68 5.51 -20.54
N TRP A 95 3.30 4.62 -21.31
CA TRP A 95 4.75 4.65 -21.55
C TRP A 95 5.26 6.04 -22.00
N THR A 96 4.46 6.80 -22.74
CA THR A 96 4.81 8.17 -23.17
C THR A 96 4.96 9.16 -22.03
N GLU A 97 4.35 8.91 -20.87
CA GLU A 97 4.46 9.77 -19.69
C GLU A 97 5.87 9.75 -19.11
N VAL A 98 6.60 8.63 -19.22
CA VAL A 98 7.99 8.46 -18.76
C VAL A 98 9.05 8.66 -19.84
N LYS A 99 8.66 8.56 -21.13
CA LYS A 99 9.59 8.62 -22.27
C LYS A 99 10.34 9.96 -22.38
N SER A 100 9.79 11.05 -21.84
CA SER A 100 10.37 12.41 -21.94
C SER A 100 11.24 12.81 -20.73
N GLY A 101 11.71 11.84 -19.93
CA GLY A 101 12.55 12.11 -18.76
C GLY A 101 11.78 12.41 -17.48
N ASN A 102 10.45 12.28 -17.49
CA ASN A 102 9.68 12.26 -16.25
C ASN A 102 9.83 10.90 -15.59
N ASN A 103 9.95 10.88 -14.27
CA ASN A 103 9.96 9.66 -13.48
C ASN A 103 8.62 9.51 -12.78
N ILE A 104 8.09 8.29 -12.65
CA ILE A 104 6.94 8.05 -11.78
C ILE A 104 7.47 7.95 -10.35
N ASP A 105 7.39 9.06 -9.62
CA ASP A 105 7.85 9.13 -8.22
C ASP A 105 6.63 9.15 -7.29
N VAL A 106 6.19 7.94 -6.94
CA VAL A 106 5.03 7.67 -6.09
C VAL A 106 5.50 7.15 -4.73
N GLU A 107 4.65 7.27 -3.71
CA GLU A 107 5.01 6.83 -2.35
C GLU A 107 4.88 5.30 -2.27
N VAL A 108 3.76 4.77 -2.75
CA VAL A 108 3.48 3.34 -2.75
C VAL A 108 2.70 2.98 -4.01
N GLU A 109 3.10 1.91 -4.69
CA GLU A 109 2.46 1.46 -5.93
C GLU A 109 1.10 0.80 -5.69
N PHE A 110 0.24 0.81 -6.72
CA PHE A 110 -0.97 0.00 -6.74
C PHE A 110 -0.66 -1.48 -6.49
N GLY A 111 -1.55 -2.17 -5.78
CA GLY A 111 -1.35 -3.58 -5.45
C GLY A 111 -0.28 -3.82 -4.39
N HIS A 112 0.38 -2.79 -3.86
CA HIS A 112 1.26 -2.96 -2.72
C HIS A 112 0.44 -3.25 -1.46
N GLY A 113 0.96 -4.14 -0.62
CA GLY A 113 0.35 -4.58 0.62
C GLY A 113 1.26 -5.60 1.30
N LEU A 114 1.57 -5.37 2.57
CA LEU A 114 2.44 -6.25 3.35
C LEU A 114 1.59 -7.25 4.15
N SER A 115 2.25 -8.31 4.61
CA SER A 115 1.68 -9.35 5.45
C SER A 115 2.68 -9.73 6.54
N TYR A 116 2.21 -10.31 7.64
CA TYR A 116 3.06 -10.94 8.66
C TYR A 116 3.62 -12.30 8.23
N THR A 117 3.30 -12.76 7.01
CA THR A 117 3.90 -13.92 6.38
C THR A 117 4.40 -13.56 4.97
N THR A 118 5.16 -14.45 4.36
CA THR A 118 5.67 -14.30 2.99
C THR A 118 5.06 -15.34 2.07
N PHE A 119 4.97 -15.01 0.78
CA PHE A 119 4.46 -15.91 -0.26
C PHE A 119 5.46 -16.00 -1.40
N SER A 120 5.63 -17.20 -1.95
CA SER A 120 6.42 -17.45 -3.15
C SER A 120 5.54 -17.94 -4.28
N TYR A 121 5.90 -17.53 -5.48
CA TYR A 121 5.25 -17.88 -6.74
C TYR A 121 6.16 -18.83 -7.53
N SER A 122 5.59 -19.90 -8.09
CA SER A 122 6.33 -20.82 -8.96
C SER A 122 5.44 -21.38 -10.07
N ASP A 123 6.08 -22.00 -11.06
CA ASP A 123 5.42 -22.78 -12.11
C ASP A 123 4.34 -22.00 -12.86
N LEU A 124 4.63 -20.73 -13.18
CA LEU A 124 3.77 -19.92 -14.03
C LEU A 124 3.68 -20.58 -15.40
N ASN A 125 2.48 -21.02 -15.75
CA ASN A 125 2.17 -21.65 -17.02
C ASN A 125 1.22 -20.74 -17.80
N VAL A 126 1.66 -20.39 -19.02
CA VAL A 126 0.95 -19.51 -19.94
C VAL A 126 0.94 -20.21 -21.31
N PRO A 127 -0.18 -20.16 -22.06
CA PRO A 127 -0.21 -20.66 -23.43
C PRO A 127 0.86 -20.00 -24.30
N SER A 128 1.61 -20.79 -25.07
CA SER A 128 2.65 -20.28 -25.98
C SER A 128 2.07 -19.66 -27.26
N GLU A 129 0.87 -20.07 -27.64
CA GLU A 129 0.13 -19.58 -28.79
C GLU A 129 -1.34 -19.40 -28.40
N ILE A 130 -1.98 -18.39 -28.98
CA ILE A 130 -3.40 -18.08 -28.79
C ILE A 130 -3.99 -17.61 -30.12
N ASN A 131 -5.26 -17.90 -30.33
CA ASN A 131 -6.05 -17.39 -31.45
C ASN A 131 -7.03 -16.32 -30.99
N TRP A 132 -7.55 -15.58 -31.97
CA TRP A 132 -8.69 -14.70 -31.74
C TRP A 132 -9.86 -15.52 -31.19
N ASN A 133 -10.34 -15.14 -30.00
CA ASN A 133 -11.43 -15.75 -29.23
C ASN A 133 -11.08 -16.96 -28.35
N ASP A 134 -9.80 -17.31 -28.20
CA ASP A 134 -9.43 -18.36 -27.25
C ASP A 134 -9.67 -17.92 -25.79
N GLN A 135 -10.13 -18.86 -24.96
CA GLN A 135 -10.07 -18.69 -23.51
C GLN A 135 -8.63 -18.90 -23.05
N ILE A 136 -8.01 -17.85 -22.50
CA ILE A 136 -6.66 -17.93 -21.95
C ILE A 136 -6.75 -18.45 -20.51
N ILE A 137 -6.13 -19.60 -20.26
CA ILE A 137 -6.01 -20.18 -18.92
C ILE A 137 -4.56 -19.98 -18.46
N ILE A 138 -4.38 -19.20 -17.41
CA ILE A 138 -3.09 -18.98 -16.75
C ILE A 138 -3.14 -19.69 -15.40
N THR A 139 -2.13 -20.50 -15.11
CA THR A 139 -2.01 -21.19 -13.82
C THR A 139 -0.67 -20.89 -13.19
N LEU A 140 -0.63 -20.84 -11.87
CA LEU A 140 0.59 -20.67 -11.09
C LEU A 140 0.42 -21.33 -9.72
N ASN A 141 1.54 -21.69 -9.11
CA ASN A 141 1.57 -22.17 -7.73
C ASN A 141 1.88 -21.00 -6.79
N VAL A 142 1.10 -20.88 -5.72
CA VAL A 142 1.34 -19.94 -4.63
C VAL A 142 1.53 -20.70 -3.33
N ARG A 143 2.65 -20.43 -2.65
CA ARG A 143 3.00 -21.08 -1.39
C ARG A 143 3.24 -20.03 -0.31
N ASN A 144 2.58 -20.20 0.84
CA ASN A 144 2.95 -19.50 2.06
C ASN A 144 4.28 -20.08 2.59
N THR A 145 5.29 -19.22 2.67
CA THR A 145 6.67 -19.57 3.06
C THR A 145 7.06 -19.05 4.44
N GLY A 146 6.23 -18.24 5.08
CA GLY A 146 6.46 -17.78 6.43
C GLY A 146 5.86 -18.70 7.49
N SER A 147 5.92 -18.25 8.75
CA SER A 147 5.47 -19.02 9.92
C SER A 147 4.05 -18.68 10.37
N ARG A 148 3.35 -17.76 9.68
CA ARG A 148 2.01 -17.31 10.02
C ARG A 148 1.01 -17.67 8.93
N GLN A 149 -0.21 -17.99 9.32
CA GLN A 149 -1.34 -18.05 8.39
C GLN A 149 -1.60 -16.64 7.83
N GLY A 150 -2.11 -16.57 6.61
CA GLY A 150 -2.43 -15.29 5.97
C GLY A 150 -3.05 -15.49 4.60
N ASP A 151 -3.79 -14.47 4.17
CA ASP A 151 -4.41 -14.40 2.87
C ASP A 151 -3.57 -13.57 1.90
N HIS A 152 -3.70 -13.86 0.60
CA HIS A 152 -2.93 -13.18 -0.44
C HIS A 152 -3.74 -12.99 -1.72
N SER A 153 -3.96 -11.75 -2.12
CA SER A 153 -4.54 -11.43 -3.42
C SER A 153 -3.49 -11.61 -4.52
N ILE A 154 -3.78 -12.47 -5.49
CA ILE A 154 -3.02 -12.60 -6.74
C ILE A 154 -3.63 -11.57 -7.71
N LEU A 155 -2.81 -10.65 -8.20
CA LEU A 155 -3.22 -9.55 -9.10
C LEU A 155 -2.73 -9.79 -10.53
#